data_AF-A0A0A0CZ22-F1
#
_entry.id   AF-A0A0A0CZ22-F1
#
_cell.length_a   1.000
_cell.length_b   1.000
_cell.length_c   1.000
_cell.angle_alpha   90.00
_cell.angle_beta   90.00
_cell.angle_gamma   90.00
#
_symmetry.space_group_name_H-M   'P 1'
#
loop_
_entity.id
_entity.type
_entity.pdbx_description
1 polymer ?
#
loop_
_entity_poly.entity_id
_entity_poly.type
_entity_poly.pdbx_seq_one_letter_code
_entity_poly.pdbx_strand_id
1 'polypeptide(L)'
;LLRDGSNAGAVPAALVRDMFAAQVGGTATAETPGGRIVARLTKIEPAKPDAAAEAAVKQDLMRGLAVDVGGGLDQALRARYGVTVDQAVLARLNYQE
;
A
#
# COMPACT_ATOMS: atom_id res chain seq x y z
N LEU A 1 -0.28 4.25 5.93
CA LEU A 1 0.29 3.19 5.07
C LEU A 1 0.96 2.15 5.97
N LEU A 2 0.21 1.17 6.49
CA LEU A 2 0.80 0.03 7.20
C LEU A 2 0.46 -1.23 6.41
N ARG A 3 1.45 -1.73 5.66
CA ARG A 3 1.55 -3.15 5.27
C ARG A 3 2.09 -3.86 6.51
N ASP A 4 1.39 -4.86 7.02
CA ASP A 4 1.56 -5.52 8.33
C ASP A 4 2.86 -6.34 8.53
N GLY A 5 3.94 -6.03 7.79
CA GLY A 5 5.30 -6.53 8.02
C GLY A 5 5.95 -5.94 9.28
N SER A 6 5.29 -6.10 10.42
CA SER A 6 5.58 -5.45 11.71
C SER A 6 6.96 -5.77 12.29
N ASN A 7 7.77 -6.63 11.67
CA ASN A 7 9.19 -6.83 11.98
C ASN A 7 10.12 -6.86 10.75
N ALA A 8 9.63 -6.52 9.56
CA ALA A 8 10.49 -6.36 8.39
C ALA A 8 11.00 -4.91 8.38
N GLY A 9 12.13 -4.66 9.07
CA GLY A 9 12.88 -3.42 8.89
C GLY A 9 12.96 -3.10 7.39
N ALA A 10 12.40 -1.94 7.01
CA ALA A 10 11.95 -1.60 5.66
C ALA A 10 12.76 -2.27 4.53
N VAL A 11 12.33 -3.46 4.12
CA VAL A 11 13.00 -4.20 3.05
C VAL A 11 12.76 -3.44 1.75
N PRO A 12 13.80 -3.10 0.96
CA PRO A 12 13.61 -2.35 -0.27
C PRO A 12 12.61 -3.02 -1.20
N ALA A 13 11.66 -2.25 -1.74
CA ALA A 13 10.60 -2.80 -2.59
C ALA A 13 11.14 -3.54 -3.82
N ALA A 14 12.26 -3.08 -4.37
CA ALA A 14 12.96 -3.75 -5.46
C ALA A 14 13.44 -5.15 -5.06
N LEU A 15 14.01 -5.30 -3.86
CA LEU A 15 14.46 -6.60 -3.34
C LEU A 15 13.30 -7.57 -3.18
N VAL A 16 12.16 -7.09 -2.65
CA VAL A 16 10.96 -7.89 -2.47
C VAL A 16 10.45 -8.41 -3.81
N ARG A 17 10.31 -7.53 -4.82
CA ARG A 17 9.88 -7.91 -6.16
C ARG A 17 10.78 -8.99 -6.76
N ASP A 18 12.09 -8.81 -6.67
CA ASP A 18 13.05 -9.72 -7.27
C ASP A 18 13.07 -11.07 -6.52
N MET A 19 12.82 -11.08 -5.21
CA MET A 19 12.60 -12.30 -4.42
C MET A 19 11.33 -13.05 -4.81
N PHE A 20 10.22 -12.35 -5.06
CA PHE A 20 8.97 -13.00 -5.51
C PHE A 20 9.08 -13.61 -6.91
N ALA A 21 10.01 -13.11 -7.75
CA ALA A 21 10.29 -13.68 -9.07
C ALA A 21 11.31 -14.83 -9.05
N ALA A 22 12.04 -15.01 -7.95
CA ALA A 22 13.09 -16.01 -7.83
C ALA A 22 12.53 -17.42 -7.52
N GLN A 23 13.29 -18.44 -7.89
CA GLN A 23 13.07 -19.81 -7.42
C GLN A 23 13.77 -20.03 -6.07
N VAL A 24 13.34 -21.04 -5.30
CA VAL A 24 14.01 -21.43 -4.05
C VAL A 24 15.50 -21.67 -4.31
N GLY A 25 16.36 -21.05 -3.51
CA GLY A 25 17.80 -21.02 -3.65
C GLY A 25 18.33 -19.81 -4.42
N GLY A 26 17.48 -19.11 -5.18
CA GLY A 26 17.81 -17.90 -5.92
C GLY A 26 18.19 -16.73 -5.01
N THR A 27 18.89 -15.76 -5.57
CA THR A 27 19.38 -14.59 -4.83
C THR A 27 18.94 -13.29 -5.50
N ALA A 28 18.78 -12.24 -4.70
CA ALA A 28 18.50 -10.89 -5.16
C ALA A 28 19.28 -9.90 -4.30
N THR A 29 19.55 -8.73 -4.86
CA THR A 29 20.32 -7.68 -4.20
C THR A 29 19.64 -6.34 -4.34
N ALA A 30 19.74 -5.50 -3.32
CA ALA A 30 19.28 -4.13 -3.39
C ALA A 30 20.24 -3.19 -2.68
N GLU A 31 20.33 -1.97 -3.18
CA GLU A 31 21.08 -0.90 -2.56
C GLU A 31 20.20 -0.16 -1.56
N THR A 32 20.81 0.24 -0.45
CA THR A 32 20.22 1.06 0.61
C THR A 32 21.18 2.18 0.97
N PRO A 33 20.71 3.28 1.59
CA PRO A 33 21.60 4.35 2.04
C PRO A 33 22.73 3.87 2.97
N GLY A 34 22.53 2.74 3.67
CA GLY A 34 23.53 2.14 4.56
C GLY A 34 24.40 1.03 3.93
N GLY A 35 24.25 0.75 2.63
CA GLY A 35 25.01 -0.30 1.94
C GLY A 35 24.17 -1.24 1.08
N ARG A 36 24.69 -2.43 0.76
CA ARG A 36 24.03 -3.42 -0.09
C ARG A 36 23.45 -4.57 0.72
N ILE A 37 22.19 -4.92 0.45
CA ILE A 37 21.53 -6.10 0.99
C ILE A 37 21.56 -7.20 -0.07
N VAL A 38 21.88 -8.42 0.35
CA VAL A 38 21.79 -9.64 -0.46
C VAL A 38 20.82 -10.59 0.24
N ALA A 39 19.79 -11.02 -0.44
CA ALA A 39 18.82 -11.98 0.06
C ALA A 39 18.88 -13.28 -0.76
N ARG A 40 18.71 -14.42 -0.09
CA ARG A 40 18.54 -15.74 -0.72
C ARG A 40 17.17 -16.28 -0.36
N LEU A 41 16.41 -16.72 -1.36
CA LEU A 41 15.09 -17.32 -1.15
C LEU A 41 15.26 -18.73 -0.58
N THR A 42 14.87 -18.95 0.67
CA THR A 42 15.05 -20.24 1.35
C THR A 42 13.84 -21.16 1.21
N LYS A 43 12.64 -20.59 1.17
CA LYS A 43 11.38 -21.30 1.13
C LYS A 43 10.32 -20.39 0.51
N ILE A 44 9.38 -20.99 -0.21
CA ILE A 44 8.13 -20.33 -0.62
C ILE A 44 7.02 -20.94 0.21
N GLU A 45 6.27 -20.11 0.92
CA GLU A 45 5.06 -20.53 1.61
C GLU A 45 3.87 -20.30 0.69
N PRO A 46 3.10 -21.35 0.35
CA PRO A 46 1.94 -21.19 -0.50
C PRO A 46 0.91 -20.31 0.21
N ALA A 47 0.30 -19.38 -0.53
CA ALA A 47 -0.78 -18.58 -0.01
C ALA A 47 -1.92 -19.50 0.43
N LYS A 48 -2.32 -19.38 1.69
CA LYS A 48 -3.50 -20.08 2.22
C LYS A 48 -4.68 -19.13 2.14
N PRO A 49 -5.76 -19.47 1.41
CA PRO A 49 -6.95 -18.64 1.39
C PRO A 49 -7.54 -18.59 2.81
N ASP A 50 -7.71 -17.36 3.30
CA ASP A 50 -8.33 -17.05 4.57
C ASP A 50 -9.36 -15.95 4.32
N ALA A 51 -10.63 -16.27 4.54
CA ALA A 51 -11.74 -15.36 4.29
C ALA A 51 -11.65 -14.09 5.15
N ALA A 52 -11.12 -14.17 6.37
CA ALA A 52 -10.95 -13.02 7.24
C ALA A 52 -9.84 -12.09 6.70
N ALA A 53 -8.69 -12.67 6.32
CA ALA A 53 -7.61 -11.93 5.69
C ALA A 53 -8.04 -11.32 4.34
N GLU A 54 -8.81 -12.05 3.52
CA GLU A 54 -9.35 -11.55 2.26
C GLU A 54 -10.29 -10.36 2.48
N ALA A 55 -11.19 -10.44 3.46
CA ALA A 55 -12.08 -9.35 3.80
C ALA A 55 -11.32 -8.10 4.28
N ALA A 56 -10.27 -8.28 5.09
CA ALA A 56 -9.41 -7.18 5.53
C ALA A 56 -8.70 -6.50 4.35
N VAL A 57 -8.12 -7.28 3.43
CA VAL A 57 -7.47 -6.75 2.22
C VAL A 57 -8.46 -6.01 1.33
N LYS A 58 -9.68 -6.54 1.16
CA LYS A 58 -10.75 -5.86 0.42
C LYS A 58 -11.13 -4.53 1.06
N GLN A 59 -11.28 -4.49 2.37
CA GLN A 59 -11.61 -3.26 3.10
C GLN A 59 -10.51 -2.20 2.96
N ASP A 60 -9.24 -2.61 3.05
CA ASP A 60 -8.10 -1.72 2.86
C ASP A 60 -8.02 -1.18 1.44
N LEU A 61 -8.25 -2.04 0.44
CA LEU A 61 -8.33 -1.64 -0.95
C LEU A 61 -9.43 -0.61 -1.18
N MET A 62 -10.64 -0.87 -0.66
CA MET A 62 -11.77 0.06 -0.80
C MET A 62 -11.49 1.41 -0.13
N ARG A 63 -10.84 1.43 1.05
CA ARG A 63 -10.41 2.69 1.68
C ARG A 63 -9.41 3.47 0.83
N GLY A 64 -8.40 2.79 0.27
CA GLY A 64 -7.42 3.43 -0.60
C GLY A 64 -8.06 4.04 -1.84
N LEU A 65 -8.92 3.27 -2.52
CA LEU A 65 -9.67 3.74 -3.68
C LEU A 65 -10.58 4.92 -3.35
N ALA A 66 -11.26 4.92 -2.21
CA ALA A 66 -12.12 6.05 -1.81
C ALA A 66 -11.30 7.35 -1.65
N VAL A 67 -10.10 7.27 -1.07
CA VAL A 67 -9.20 8.42 -0.92
C VAL A 67 -8.70 8.91 -2.29
N ASP A 68 -8.29 8.00 -3.16
CA ASP A 68 -7.76 8.34 -4.49
C ASP A 68 -8.85 8.96 -5.39
N VAL A 69 -10.05 8.39 -5.38
CA VAL A 69 -11.20 8.91 -6.13
C VAL A 69 -11.63 10.27 -5.59
N GLY A 70 -11.70 10.45 -4.27
CA GLY A 70 -12.00 11.73 -3.65
C GLY A 70 -10.99 12.81 -4.03
N GLY A 71 -9.69 12.51 -3.92
CA GLY A 71 -8.63 13.43 -4.32
C GLY A 71 -8.67 13.79 -5.81
N GLY A 72 -8.94 12.81 -6.67
CA GLY A 72 -9.11 13.03 -8.12
C GLY A 72 -10.32 13.90 -8.45
N LEU A 73 -11.44 13.70 -7.77
CA LEU A 73 -12.65 14.51 -7.94
C LEU A 73 -12.41 15.97 -7.51
N ASP A 74 -11.76 16.17 -6.36
CA ASP A 74 -11.42 17.51 -5.86
C ASP A 74 -10.49 18.26 -6.83
N GLN A 75 -9.49 17.58 -7.37
CA GLN A 75 -8.60 18.16 -8.38
C GLN A 75 -9.36 18.52 -9.66
N ALA A 76 -10.26 17.65 -10.13
CA ALA A 76 -11.07 17.92 -11.32
C ALA A 76 -12.03 19.10 -11.13
N LEU A 77 -12.68 19.21 -9.97
CA LEU A 77 -13.56 20.33 -9.62
C LEU A 77 -12.80 21.66 -9.54
N ARG A 78 -11.63 21.65 -8.88
CA ARG A 78 -10.72 22.81 -8.85
C ARG A 78 -10.29 23.24 -10.25
N ALA A 79 -9.87 22.29 -11.08
CA ALA A 79 -9.39 22.59 -12.43
C ALA A 79 -10.50 23.16 -13.34
N ARG A 80 -11.74 22.69 -13.18
CA ARG A 80 -12.86 23.10 -14.06
C ARG A 80 -13.61 24.34 -13.58
N TYR A 81 -13.71 24.55 -12.27
CA TYR A 81 -14.57 25.59 -11.70
C TYR A 81 -13.86 26.53 -10.70
N GLY A 82 -12.57 26.31 -10.40
CA GLY A 82 -11.80 27.15 -9.47
C GLY A 82 -12.27 27.08 -8.01
N VAL A 83 -13.05 26.06 -7.65
CA VAL A 83 -13.67 25.95 -6.33
C VAL A 83 -12.69 25.46 -5.26
N THR A 84 -12.76 25.99 -4.05
CA THR A 84 -11.99 25.50 -2.89
C THR A 84 -12.91 24.69 -1.99
N VAL A 85 -12.56 23.43 -1.73
CA VAL A 85 -13.31 22.56 -0.81
C VAL A 85 -13.09 23.03 0.63
N ASP A 86 -14.17 23.42 1.31
CA ASP A 86 -14.16 23.75 2.73
C ASP A 86 -14.24 22.48 3.57
N GLN A 87 -13.09 22.04 4.08
CA GLN A 87 -13.01 20.83 4.90
C GLN A 87 -13.72 20.96 6.26
N ALA A 88 -13.90 22.19 6.77
CA ALA A 88 -14.59 22.40 8.04
C ALA A 88 -16.09 22.11 7.94
N VAL A 89 -16.69 22.38 6.77
CA VAL A 89 -18.09 22.06 6.50
C VAL A 89 -18.29 20.55 6.32
N LEU A 90 -17.40 19.88 5.58
CA LEU A 90 -17.44 18.42 5.40
C LEU A 90 -17.28 17.66 6.73
N ALA A 91 -16.37 18.10 7.59
CA ALA A 91 -16.17 17.50 8.90
C ALA A 91 -17.40 17.63 9.82
N ARG A 92 -18.17 18.73 9.69
CA ARG A 92 -19.43 18.92 10.43
C ARG A 92 -20.57 18.04 9.90
N LEU A 93 -20.61 17.79 8.60
CA LEU A 93 -21.63 16.94 7.98
C LEU A 93 -21.43 15.46 8.34
N ASN A 94 -20.18 14.98 8.35
CA ASN A 94 -19.87 13.59 8.73
C ASN A 94 -20.07 13.28 10.23
N TYR A 95 -20.34 14.28 11.07
CA TYR A 95 -20.60 14.12 12.50
C TYR A 95 -22.11 14.04 12.83
N GLN A 96 -22.98 14.23 11.83
CA GLN A 96 -24.44 14.18 11.99
C GLN A 96 -25.09 12.88 11.50
N GLU A 97 -24.30 11.87 11.16
CA GLU A 97 -24.74 10.47 11.00
C GLU A 97 -24.17 9.60 12.12
#